data_AF-A0A968XUB2-F1
#
_entry.id   AF-A0A968XUB2-F1
#
_cell.length_a   1.000
_cell.length_b   1.000
_cell.length_c   1.000
_cell.angle_alpha   90.00
_cell.angle_beta   90.00
_cell.angle_gamma   90.00
#
_symmetry.space_group_name_H-M   'P 1'
#
loop_
_entity.id
_entity.type
_entity.pdbx_description
1 polymer ?
#
loop_
_entity_poly.entity_id
_entity_poly.type
_entity_poly.pdbx_seq_one_letter_code
_entity_poly.pdbx_strand_id
1 'polypeptide(L)'
;MQPLMEWLMASLLAADYRSTAHLCLYDNRNPYPGIEAEALEGLKHQQPVFSYRSAIACSQPPSHYSWRVIAEHPTLRFYQLEAQD
;
A
#
# COMPACT_ATOMS: atom_id res chain seq x y z
N MET A 1 19.86 -6.28 -2.19
CA MET A 1 18.74 -5.31 -2.21
C MET A 1 18.51 -4.90 -0.75
N GLN A 2 17.81 -3.82 -0.40
CA GLN A 2 17.53 -3.57 1.03
C GLN A 2 16.60 -4.68 1.57
N PRO A 3 16.83 -5.24 2.79
CA PRO A 3 16.02 -6.34 3.34
C PRO A 3 14.51 -6.06 3.33
N LEU A 4 14.15 -4.79 3.48
CA LEU A 4 12.78 -4.32 3.39
C LEU A 4 12.15 -4.54 1.99
N MET A 5 12.90 -4.26 0.93
CA MET A 5 12.45 -4.44 -0.44
C MET A 5 12.30 -5.92 -0.79
N GLU A 6 13.18 -6.76 -0.27
CA GLU A 6 13.10 -8.23 -0.41
C GLU A 6 11.84 -8.77 0.26
N TRP A 7 11.56 -8.35 1.51
CA TRP A 7 10.34 -8.74 2.20
C TRP A 7 9.07 -8.24 1.49
N LEU A 8 9.08 -7.00 1.00
CA LEU A 8 7.94 -6.42 0.28
C LEU A 8 7.65 -7.20 -1.01
N MET A 9 8.67 -7.46 -1.82
CA MET A 9 8.52 -8.25 -3.04
C MET A 9 8.02 -9.66 -2.75
N ALA A 10 8.57 -10.32 -1.72
CA ALA A 10 8.11 -11.65 -1.33
C ALA A 10 6.64 -11.66 -0.90
N SER A 11 6.20 -10.62 -0.17
CA SER A 11 4.81 -10.48 0.28
C SER A 11 3.84 -10.28 -0.88
N LEU A 12 4.23 -9.48 -1.88
CA LEU A 12 3.44 -9.27 -3.11
C LEU A 12 3.33 -10.56 -3.92
N LEU A 13 4.44 -11.27 -4.11
CA LEU A 13 4.46 -12.54 -4.84
C LEU A 13 3.63 -13.62 -4.12
N ALA A 14 3.67 -13.67 -2.78
CA ALA A 14 2.87 -14.61 -1.99
C ALA A 14 1.36 -14.35 -2.10
N ALA A 15 0.95 -13.10 -2.34
CA ALA A 15 -0.43 -12.71 -2.64
C ALA A 15 -0.79 -12.84 -4.14
N ASP A 16 0.07 -13.52 -4.93
CA ASP A 16 -0.05 -13.73 -6.38
C ASP A 16 -0.13 -12.45 -7.22
N TYR A 17 0.44 -11.35 -6.72
CA TYR A 17 0.61 -10.15 -7.53
C TYR A 17 1.74 -10.33 -8.55
N ARG A 18 1.36 -10.28 -9.84
CA ARG A 18 2.28 -10.42 -10.98
C ARG A 18 2.24 -9.24 -11.96
N SER A 19 1.48 -8.19 -11.63
CA SER A 19 1.26 -7.02 -12.49
C SER A 19 1.89 -5.75 -11.91
N THR A 20 1.85 -4.66 -12.68
CA THR A 20 2.20 -3.31 -12.23
C THR A 20 1.34 -2.92 -11.03
N ALA A 21 1.96 -2.34 -10.01
CA ALA A 21 1.30 -1.85 -8.82
C ALA A 21 1.89 -0.52 -8.37
N HIS A 22 1.09 0.28 -7.68
CA HIS A 22 1.52 1.53 -7.09
C HIS A 22 1.84 1.33 -5.60
N LEU A 23 3.04 1.77 -5.19
CA LEU A 23 3.49 1.71 -3.80
C LEU A 23 3.57 3.12 -3.21
N CYS A 24 2.63 3.41 -2.32
CA CYS A 24 2.54 4.68 -1.60
C CYS A 24 3.29 4.56 -0.25
N LEU A 25 4.49 5.13 -0.20
CA LEU A 25 5.29 5.21 1.03
C LEU A 25 4.85 6.43 1.85
N TYR A 26 4.17 6.21 2.98
CA TYR A 26 3.76 7.30 3.87
C TYR A 26 4.74 7.44 5.03
N ASP A 27 5.60 8.46 4.97
CA ASP A 27 6.34 8.97 6.14
C ASP A 27 5.55 10.15 6.75
N ASN A 28 5.15 10.00 8.01
CA ASN A 28 4.43 11.05 8.74
C ASN A 28 5.29 12.32 8.95
N ARG A 29 6.61 12.21 8.83
CA ARG A 29 7.55 13.33 8.95
C ARG A 29 7.72 14.10 7.65
N ASN A 30 7.47 13.46 6.51
CA ASN A 30 7.58 14.06 5.20
C ASN A 30 6.56 13.43 4.24
N PRO A 31 5.28 13.84 4.32
CA PRO A 31 4.25 13.30 3.46
C PRO A 31 4.56 13.66 2.00
N TYR A 32 4.68 12.65 1.13
CA TYR A 32 4.89 12.86 -0.29
C TYR A 32 3.63 13.51 -0.90
N PRO A 33 3.71 14.75 -1.43
CA PRO A 33 2.51 15.50 -1.84
C PRO A 33 1.78 14.91 -3.06
N GLY A 34 2.43 14.04 -3.84
CA GLY A 34 1.83 13.38 -5.01
C GLY A 34 1.10 12.07 -4.71
N ILE A 35 1.14 11.60 -3.45
CA ILE A 35 0.75 10.23 -3.09
C ILE A 35 -0.74 9.95 -3.34
N GLU A 36 -1.60 10.94 -3.11
CA GLU A 36 -3.05 10.83 -3.33
C GLU A 36 -3.36 10.77 -4.83
N ALA A 37 -2.69 11.62 -5.63
CA ALA A 37 -2.88 11.64 -7.08
C ALA A 37 -2.42 10.32 -7.72
N GLU A 38 -1.27 9.78 -7.31
CA GLU A 38 -0.77 8.48 -7.80
C GLU A 38 -1.66 7.31 -7.36
N ALA A 39 -2.15 7.32 -6.12
CA ALA A 39 -3.11 6.33 -5.65
C ALA A 39 -4.42 6.39 -6.45
N LEU A 40 -4.92 7.60 -6.72
CA LEU A 40 -6.12 7.81 -7.55
C LEU A 40 -5.92 7.32 -9.00
N GLU A 41 -4.77 7.59 -9.61
CA GLU A 41 -4.45 7.08 -10.95
C GLU A 41 -4.36 5.54 -10.96
N GLY A 42 -3.73 4.94 -9.94
CA GLY A 42 -3.70 3.49 -9.79
C GLY A 42 -5.11 2.88 -9.73
N LEU A 43 -5.99 3.46 -8.91
CA LEU A 43 -7.40 3.05 -8.84
C LEU A 43 -8.13 3.19 -10.17
N LYS A 44 -7.95 4.32 -10.88
CA LYS A 44 -8.57 4.54 -12.21
C LYS A 44 -8.16 3.47 -13.22
N HIS A 45 -6.92 3.00 -13.15
CA HIS A 45 -6.40 1.96 -14.02
C HIS A 45 -6.64 0.53 -13.50
N GLN A 46 -7.44 0.36 -12.44
CA GLN A 46 -7.66 -0.93 -11.77
C GLN A 46 -6.36 -1.60 -11.34
N GLN A 47 -5.33 -0.79 -11.05
CA GLN A 47 -4.05 -1.27 -10.58
C GLN A 47 -4.07 -1.37 -9.05
N PRO A 48 -3.41 -2.38 -8.48
CA PRO A 48 -3.29 -2.49 -7.04
C PRO A 48 -2.56 -1.28 -6.46
N VAL A 49 -3.17 -0.65 -5.46
CA VAL A 49 -2.57 0.45 -4.70
C VAL A 49 -2.27 -0.04 -3.30
N PHE A 50 -1.00 0.07 -2.93
CA PHE A 50 -0.53 -0.38 -1.64
C PHE A 50 0.00 0.77 -0.80
N SER A 51 -0.33 0.77 0.49
CA SER A 51 0.21 1.71 1.46
C SER A 51 1.20 1.01 2.40
N TYR A 52 2.35 1.65 2.58
CA TYR A 52 3.43 1.21 3.44
C TYR A 52 3.63 2.20 4.59
N ARG A 53 3.49 1.74 5.84
CA ARG A 53 3.68 2.56 7.05
C ARG A 53 4.32 1.78 8.20
N SER A 54 5.14 2.47 9.01
CA SER A 54 5.64 1.95 10.28
C SER A 54 4.56 2.01 11.34
N ALA A 55 4.05 0.85 11.81
CA ALA A 55 3.19 0.56 12.98
C ALA A 55 2.04 1.52 13.40
N ILE A 56 1.87 2.66 12.74
CA ILE A 56 0.89 3.70 13.03
C ILE A 56 -0.33 3.42 12.15
N ALA A 57 -1.53 3.60 12.72
CA ALA A 57 -2.79 3.38 12.02
C ALA A 57 -2.82 4.10 10.66
N CYS A 58 -3.39 3.44 9.65
CA CYS A 58 -3.65 4.08 8.36
C CYS A 58 -4.56 5.30 8.55
N SER A 59 -4.32 6.35 7.77
CA SER A 59 -5.31 7.41 7.59
C SER A 59 -6.59 6.80 7.04
N GLN A 60 -7.73 7.45 7.31
CA GLN A 60 -8.99 7.00 6.76
C GLN A 60 -8.87 6.87 5.24
N PRO A 61 -9.27 5.72 4.67
CA PRO A 61 -9.32 5.56 3.23
C PRO A 61 -10.36 6.53 2.62
N PRO A 62 -10.26 6.86 1.32
CA PRO A 62 -11.30 7.61 0.63
C PRO A 62 -12.69 6.95 0.78
N SER A 63 -13.76 7.74 0.68
CA SER A 63 -15.14 7.23 0.72
C SER A 63 -15.34 6.07 -0.27
N HIS A 64 -16.01 5.00 0.18
CA HIS A 64 -16.23 3.75 -0.57
C HIS A 64 -15.01 2.82 -0.70
N TYR A 65 -13.93 3.06 0.06
CA TYR A 65 -12.76 2.19 0.09
C TYR A 65 -12.41 1.77 1.52
N SER A 66 -11.71 0.64 1.66
CA SER A 66 -11.21 0.12 2.92
C SER A 66 -9.76 -0.36 2.79
N TRP A 67 -9.03 -0.36 3.90
CA TRP A 67 -7.68 -0.92 3.95
C TRP A 67 -7.73 -2.39 4.40
N ARG A 68 -7.30 -3.30 3.52
CA ARG A 68 -7.06 -4.69 3.88
C ARG A 68 -5.59 -4.90 4.24
N VAL A 69 -5.31 -5.57 5.34
CA VAL A 69 -3.94 -5.98 5.70
C VAL A 69 -3.58 -7.25 4.93
N ILE A 70 -2.44 -7.24 4.21
CA ILE A 70 -2.01 -8.40 3.39
C ILE A 70 -1.01 -9.29 4.15
N ALA A 71 -0.14 -8.70 4.98
CA ALA A 71 0.86 -9.42 5.75
C ALA A 71 1.33 -8.60 6.97
N GLU A 72 1.62 -9.28 8.07
CA GLU A 72 2.17 -8.68 9.29
C GLU A 72 3.67 -8.93 9.40
N HIS A 73 4.44 -7.85 9.50
CA HIS A 73 5.83 -7.88 9.96
C HIS A 73 5.87 -7.28 11.38
N PRO A 74 6.78 -7.71 12.27
CA PRO A 74 6.82 -7.25 13.66
C PRO A 74 6.83 -5.72 13.85
N THR A 75 7.36 -4.98 12.88
CA THR A 75 7.44 -3.51 12.89
C THR A 75 6.67 -2.82 11.76
N LEU A 76 6.11 -3.58 10.82
CA LEU A 76 5.56 -3.05 9.56
C LEU A 76 4.24 -3.71 9.21
N ARG A 77 3.33 -2.93 8.63
CA ARG A 77 2.07 -3.43 8.12
C ARG A 77 1.90 -2.97 6.68
N PHE A 78 1.43 -3.90 5.85
CA PHE A 78 1.17 -3.65 4.45
C PHE A 78 -0.34 -3.63 4.22
N TYR A 79 -0.82 -2.54 3.65
CA TYR A 79 -2.25 -2.32 3.42
C TYR A 79 -2.54 -2.22 1.93
N GLN A 80 -3.54 -2.95 1.48
CA GLN A 80 -4.13 -2.81 0.16
C GLN A 80 -5.39 -1.98 0.26
N LEU A 81 -5.56 -1.04 -0.67
CA LEU A 81 -6.83 -0.35 -0.80
C LEU A 81 -7.80 -1.24 -1.59
N GLU A 82 -8.96 -1.53 -1.01
CA GLU A 82 -10.02 -2.31 -1.64
C GLU A 82 -11.30 -1.45 -1.71
N ALA A 83 -12.03 -1.55 -2.82
CA ALA A 83 -13.37 -0.96 -2.90
C ALA A 83 -14.30 -1.69 -1.92
N GLN A 84 -15.16 -0.93 -1.24
CA GLN A 84 -16.27 -1.48 -0.48
C GLN A 84 -17.43 -1.70 -1.45
N ASP A 85 -17.91 -2.94 -1.54
CA ASP A 85 -19.17 -3.28 -2.22
C ASP A 85 -20.38 -2.65 -1.53
#